data_AF-A0A849KL55-F1
#
_entry.id   AF-A0A849KL55-F1
#
_cell.length_a   1.000
_cell.length_b   1.000
_cell.length_c   1.000
_cell.angle_alpha   90.00
_cell.angle_beta   90.00
_cell.angle_gamma   90.00
#
_symmetry.space_group_name_H-M   'P 1'
#
loop_
_entity.id
_entity.type
_entity.pdbx_description
1 polymer ?
#
loop_
_entity_poly.entity_id
_entity_poly.type
_entity_poly.pdbx_seq_one_letter_code
_entity_poly.pdbx_strand_id
1 'polypeptide(L)'
;MLRDHDVPGVVRLLEESIRSEGLAGFITGRVPALNVEVGRAWACGEVQVYEEHLYTEVLQQVLRSHMARIGEPAATGPRVLLATFPEESHGIGLLMAQCMLALAGCPCTSLGVRVPVQQIVAAVSAFRADAVGLSFTASLNPAHVLRGLEQLRGELAPHVAIWAGGSSPVLARHRVAGVQHMPHIRDLQPAVAQWRGTRAALA
;
A
#
# COMPACT_ATOMS: atom_id res chain seq x y z
N MET A 1 -7.71 11.09 -23.39
CA MET A 1 -7.38 9.66 -23.26
C MET A 1 -8.44 8.89 -22.49
N LEU A 2 -8.62 9.11 -21.17
CA LEU A 2 -9.67 8.40 -20.41
C LEU A 2 -11.08 8.70 -20.95
N ARG A 3 -11.40 9.97 -21.17
CA ARG A 3 -12.68 10.43 -21.75
C ARG A 3 -12.90 10.01 -23.21
N ASP A 4 -11.82 9.67 -23.90
CA ASP A 4 -11.84 9.17 -25.28
C ASP A 4 -11.79 7.64 -25.34
N HIS A 5 -11.82 6.98 -24.17
CA HIS A 5 -11.74 5.52 -23.99
C HIS A 5 -10.54 4.87 -24.67
N ASP A 6 -9.44 5.62 -24.85
CA ASP A 6 -8.17 5.14 -25.43
C ASP A 6 -7.37 4.35 -24.39
N VAL A 7 -7.84 3.14 -24.07
CA VAL A 7 -7.16 2.21 -23.15
C VAL A 7 -5.70 1.98 -23.55
N PRO A 8 -5.38 1.69 -24.83
CA PRO A 8 -3.98 1.50 -25.24
C PRO A 8 -3.12 2.73 -24.97
N GLY A 9 -3.67 3.92 -25.15
CA GLY A 9 -2.97 5.16 -24.85
C GLY A 9 -2.74 5.39 -23.37
N VAL A 10 -3.71 5.07 -22.50
CA VAL A 10 -3.50 5.10 -21.05
C VAL A 10 -2.35 4.17 -20.66
N VAL A 11 -2.36 2.92 -21.15
CA VAL A 11 -1.27 1.96 -20.91
C VAL A 11 0.08 2.53 -21.35
N ARG A 12 0.17 3.07 -22.58
CA ARG A 12 1.41 3.68 -23.09
C ARG A 12 1.94 4.77 -22.18
N LEU A 13 1.06 5.66 -21.70
CA LEU A 13 1.44 6.77 -20.82
C LEU A 13 1.99 6.27 -19.47
N LEU A 14 1.36 5.25 -18.88
CA LEU A 14 1.86 4.67 -17.62
C LEU A 14 3.21 3.96 -17.82
N GLU A 15 3.36 3.18 -18.90
CA GLU A 15 4.61 2.49 -19.24
C GLU A 15 5.74 3.47 -19.56
N GLU A 16 5.46 4.57 -20.26
CA GLU A 16 6.42 5.64 -20.50
C GLU A 16 6.88 6.30 -19.21
N SER A 17 5.96 6.57 -18.29
CA SER A 17 6.29 7.16 -16.98
C SER A 17 7.20 6.22 -16.16
N ILE A 18 6.90 4.91 -16.15
CA ILE A 18 7.77 3.92 -15.48
C ILE A 18 9.14 3.84 -16.15
N ARG A 19 9.21 3.93 -17.48
CA ARG A 19 10.48 3.90 -18.22
C ARG A 19 11.36 5.10 -17.91
N SER A 20 10.77 6.29 -17.75
CA SER A 20 11.51 7.51 -17.45
C SER A 20 11.91 7.65 -15.98
N GLU A 21 11.03 7.25 -15.06
CA GLU A 21 11.18 7.51 -13.61
C GLU A 21 11.64 6.27 -12.82
N GLY A 22 11.59 5.09 -13.44
CA GLY A 22 11.66 3.81 -12.74
C GLY A 22 10.37 3.51 -11.94
N LEU A 23 10.17 2.24 -11.58
CA LEU A 23 8.96 1.82 -10.84
C LEU A 23 8.80 2.54 -9.50
N ALA A 24 9.90 2.71 -8.75
CA ALA A 24 9.86 3.43 -7.47
C ALA A 24 9.54 4.91 -7.63
N GLY A 25 10.14 5.58 -8.61
CA GLY A 25 9.86 7.00 -8.91
C GLY A 25 8.41 7.20 -9.31
N PHE A 26 7.93 6.35 -10.22
CA PHE A 26 6.54 6.35 -10.67
C PHE A 26 5.54 6.18 -9.50
N ILE A 27 5.76 5.20 -8.61
CA ILE A 27 4.88 4.96 -7.45
C ILE A 27 4.94 6.10 -6.43
N THR A 28 6.11 6.68 -6.18
CA THR A 28 6.30 7.67 -5.10
C THR A 28 6.01 9.11 -5.52
N GLY A 29 5.96 9.38 -6.83
CA GLY A 29 5.72 10.70 -7.40
C GLY A 29 4.49 10.75 -8.30
N ARG A 30 4.48 9.98 -9.39
CA ARG A 30 3.47 10.10 -10.47
C ARG A 30 2.10 9.54 -10.08
N VAL A 31 2.04 8.33 -9.52
CA VAL A 31 0.76 7.67 -9.19
C VAL A 31 -0.09 8.49 -8.21
N PRO A 32 0.45 9.04 -7.10
CA PRO A 32 -0.34 9.87 -6.19
C PRO A 32 -0.93 11.11 -6.86
N ALA A 33 -0.17 11.76 -7.75
CA ALA A 33 -0.66 12.92 -8.51
C ALA A 33 -1.81 12.53 -9.45
N LEU A 34 -1.65 11.44 -10.20
CA LEU A 34 -2.71 10.93 -11.08
C LEU A 34 -3.97 10.55 -10.30
N ASN A 35 -3.85 9.87 -9.16
CA ASN A 35 -4.99 9.51 -8.31
C ASN A 35 -5.76 10.77 -7.84
N VAL A 36 -5.04 11.83 -7.46
CA VAL A 36 -5.67 13.11 -7.06
C VAL A 36 -6.37 13.77 -8.24
N GLU A 37 -5.75 13.79 -9.42
CA GLU A 37 -6.35 14.37 -10.62
C GLU A 37 -7.59 13.62 -11.08
N VAL A 38 -7.54 12.28 -11.15
CA VAL A 38 -8.69 11.43 -11.50
C VAL A 38 -9.80 11.58 -10.48
N GLY A 39 -9.47 11.56 -9.17
CA GLY A 39 -10.45 11.78 -8.11
C GLY A 39 -11.11 13.15 -8.17
N ARG A 40 -10.35 14.22 -8.46
CA ARG A 40 -10.88 15.57 -8.66
C ARG A 40 -11.80 15.64 -9.88
N ALA A 41 -11.36 15.08 -11.01
CA ALA A 41 -12.11 15.06 -12.26
C ALA A 41 -13.43 14.29 -12.11
N TRP A 42 -13.42 13.19 -11.35
CA TRP A 42 -14.64 12.46 -10.99
C TRP A 42 -15.57 13.30 -10.11
N ALA A 43 -15.02 13.94 -9.06
CA ALA A 43 -15.81 14.76 -8.14
C ALA A 43 -16.49 15.96 -8.81
N CYS A 44 -15.90 16.52 -9.88
CA CYS A 44 -16.52 17.59 -10.68
C CYS A 44 -17.36 17.09 -11.87
N GLY A 45 -17.48 15.77 -12.07
CA GLY A 45 -18.26 15.18 -13.16
C GLY A 45 -17.59 15.20 -14.54
N GLU A 46 -16.31 15.59 -14.62
CA GLU A 46 -15.50 15.55 -15.85
C GLU A 46 -15.14 14.11 -16.25
N VAL A 47 -15.06 13.20 -15.27
CA VAL A 47 -14.77 11.77 -15.42
C VAL A 47 -15.93 10.97 -14.85
N GLN A 48 -16.39 9.97 -15.59
CA GLN A 48 -17.45 9.07 -15.13
C GLN A 48 -16.88 7.96 -14.22
N VAL A 49 -17.74 7.32 -13.43
CA VAL A 49 -17.31 6.22 -12.53
C VAL A 49 -16.63 5.09 -13.31
N TYR A 50 -17.14 4.74 -14.50
CA TYR A 50 -16.53 3.70 -15.33
C TYR A 50 -15.14 4.09 -15.87
N GLU A 51 -14.85 5.39 -16.04
CA GLU A 51 -13.54 5.89 -16.46
C GLU A 51 -12.53 5.88 -15.32
N GLU A 52 -12.97 6.19 -14.09
CA GLU A 52 -12.15 6.01 -12.89
C GLU A 52 -11.81 4.53 -12.69
N HIS A 53 -12.80 3.64 -12.79
CA HIS A 53 -12.57 2.20 -12.69
C HIS A 53 -11.62 1.71 -13.77
N LEU A 54 -11.79 2.15 -15.02
CA LEU A 54 -10.87 1.83 -16.12
C LEU A 54 -9.42 2.26 -15.78
N TYR A 55 -9.23 3.48 -15.29
CA TYR A 55 -7.92 3.97 -14.88
C TYR A 55 -7.31 3.08 -13.79
N THR A 56 -8.08 2.80 -12.74
CA THR A 56 -7.63 2.00 -11.59
C THR A 56 -7.30 0.56 -12.00
N GLU A 57 -8.09 -0.06 -12.89
CA GLU A 57 -7.82 -1.40 -13.42
C GLU A 57 -6.54 -1.45 -14.27
N VAL A 58 -6.38 -0.49 -15.19
CA VAL A 58 -5.19 -0.40 -16.05
C VAL A 58 -3.93 -0.18 -15.23
N LEU A 59 -3.99 0.72 -14.23
CA LEU A 59 -2.86 0.97 -13.34
C LEU A 59 -2.49 -0.29 -12.54
N GLN A 60 -3.47 -1.02 -12.01
CA GLN A 60 -3.21 -2.28 -11.31
C GLN A 60 -2.55 -3.32 -12.22
N GLN A 61 -3.02 -3.46 -13.47
CA GLN A 61 -2.44 -4.39 -14.44
C GLN A 61 -0.96 -4.05 -14.73
N VAL A 62 -0.66 -2.77 -14.97
CA VAL A 62 0.71 -2.30 -15.23
C VAL A 62 1.59 -2.55 -14.01
N LEU A 63 1.15 -2.19 -12.81
CA LEU A 63 1.95 -2.41 -11.60
C LEU A 63 2.23 -3.89 -11.33
N ARG A 64 1.23 -4.77 -11.52
CA ARG A 64 1.41 -6.23 -11.37
C ARG A 64 2.39 -6.81 -12.39
N SER A 65 2.36 -6.33 -13.63
CA SER A 65 3.28 -6.80 -14.69
C SER A 65 4.74 -6.43 -14.37
N HIS A 66 4.98 -5.23 -13.85
CA HIS A 66 6.30 -4.80 -13.41
C HIS A 66 6.74 -5.51 -12.14
N MET A 67 5.84 -5.70 -11.17
CA MET A 67 6.13 -6.45 -9.94
C MET A 67 6.56 -7.89 -10.24
N ALA A 68 5.92 -8.56 -11.19
CA ALA A 68 6.26 -9.93 -11.59
C ALA A 68 7.68 -10.07 -12.19
N ARG A 69 8.28 -8.97 -12.63
CA ARG A 69 9.66 -8.93 -13.15
C ARG A 69 10.69 -8.62 -12.06
N ILE A 70 10.25 -8.18 -10.88
CA ILE A 70 11.11 -8.09 -9.71
C ILE A 70 11.40 -9.54 -9.30
N GLY A 71 12.66 -9.95 -9.42
CA GLY A 71 13.09 -11.31 -9.05
C GLY A 71 12.76 -11.67 -7.60
N GLU A 72 13.00 -12.92 -7.23
CA GLU A 72 12.72 -13.38 -5.87
C GLU A 72 13.40 -12.47 -4.83
N PRO A 73 12.68 -12.06 -3.76
CA PRO A 73 13.27 -11.24 -2.72
C PRO A 73 14.47 -11.95 -2.11
N ALA A 74 15.58 -11.24 -1.95
CA ALA A 74 16.81 -11.78 -1.35
C ALA A 74 16.67 -12.20 0.13
N ALA A 75 15.45 -12.20 0.69
CA ALA A 75 15.13 -12.43 2.10
C ALA A 75 15.95 -11.58 3.09
N THR A 76 16.41 -10.40 2.63
CA THR A 76 17.24 -9.47 3.41
C THR A 76 16.43 -8.44 4.19
N GLY A 77 15.10 -8.40 3.99
CA GLY A 77 14.17 -7.52 4.69
C GLY A 77 13.19 -8.26 5.59
N PRO A 78 12.35 -7.53 6.35
CA PRO A 78 11.28 -8.13 7.14
C PRO A 78 10.31 -8.90 6.25
N ARG A 79 9.69 -9.96 6.78
CA ARG A 79 8.52 -10.60 6.18
C ARG A 79 7.31 -9.73 6.45
N VAL A 80 6.68 -9.22 5.39
CA VAL A 80 5.58 -8.25 5.50
C VAL A 80 4.28 -8.85 5.01
N LEU A 81 3.23 -8.76 5.84
CA LEU A 81 1.85 -8.97 5.41
C LEU A 81 1.21 -7.64 5.06
N LEU A 82 0.47 -7.59 3.95
CA LEU A 82 -0.30 -6.42 3.54
C LEU A 82 -1.79 -6.74 3.57
N ALA A 83 -2.60 -5.85 4.13
CA ALA A 83 -4.06 -6.00 4.16
C ALA A 83 -4.77 -4.64 4.29
N THR A 84 -6.06 -4.62 4.02
CA THR A 84 -6.95 -3.55 4.50
C THR A 84 -7.95 -4.11 5.52
N PHE A 85 -8.53 -3.24 6.34
CA PHE A 85 -9.61 -3.62 7.26
C PHE A 85 -10.93 -3.91 6.53
N PRO A 86 -11.88 -4.62 7.17
CA PRO A 86 -13.12 -5.13 6.55
C PRO A 86 -13.94 -4.11 5.75
N GLU A 87 -13.90 -2.86 6.19
CA GLU A 87 -14.67 -1.75 5.63
C GLU A 87 -13.94 -1.03 4.50
N GLU A 88 -12.68 -1.38 4.22
CA GLU A 88 -11.82 -0.73 3.23
C GLU A 88 -11.65 -1.61 2.00
N SER A 89 -12.28 -1.23 0.88
CA SER A 89 -12.23 -1.96 -0.39
C SER A 89 -11.09 -1.53 -1.32
N HIS A 90 -10.38 -0.45 -1.03
CA HIS A 90 -9.41 0.10 -1.97
C HIS A 90 -8.04 -0.60 -1.85
N GLY A 91 -7.70 -1.40 -2.86
CA GLY A 91 -6.49 -2.24 -2.86
C GLY A 91 -5.24 -1.61 -3.49
N ILE A 92 -5.37 -0.50 -4.21
CA ILE A 92 -4.25 0.06 -5.00
C ILE A 92 -3.05 0.47 -4.13
N GLY A 93 -3.31 1.02 -2.94
CA GLY A 93 -2.27 1.39 -1.98
C GLY A 93 -1.47 0.18 -1.48
N LEU A 94 -2.11 -0.98 -1.34
CA LEU A 94 -1.42 -2.23 -1.00
C LEU A 94 -0.52 -2.70 -2.14
N LEU A 95 -1.00 -2.63 -3.39
CA LEU A 95 -0.19 -3.02 -4.55
C LEU A 95 1.05 -2.12 -4.70
N MET A 96 0.88 -0.81 -4.51
CA MET A 96 2.01 0.13 -4.47
C MET A 96 3.00 -0.22 -3.36
N ALA A 97 2.52 -0.50 -2.14
CA ALA A 97 3.36 -0.91 -1.03
C ALA A 97 4.12 -2.21 -1.33
N GLN A 98 3.43 -3.19 -1.94
CA GLN A 98 4.01 -4.47 -2.32
C GLN A 98 5.16 -4.30 -3.32
N CYS A 99 4.98 -3.48 -4.35
CA CYS A 99 6.04 -3.13 -5.29
C CYS A 99 7.25 -2.50 -4.58
N MET A 100 7.01 -1.53 -3.69
CA MET A 100 8.10 -0.86 -2.95
C MET A 100 8.87 -1.81 -2.03
N LEU A 101 8.16 -2.72 -1.35
CA LEU A 101 8.76 -3.73 -0.48
C LEU A 101 9.53 -4.79 -1.27
N ALA A 102 9.01 -5.20 -2.44
CA ALA A 102 9.70 -6.10 -3.35
C ALA A 102 11.01 -5.48 -3.88
N LEU A 103 10.98 -4.22 -4.31
CA LEU A 103 12.19 -3.48 -4.69
C LEU A 103 13.19 -3.34 -3.53
N ALA A 104 12.70 -3.29 -2.29
CA ALA A 104 13.54 -3.28 -1.10
C ALA A 104 14.04 -4.67 -0.68
N GLY A 105 13.72 -5.75 -1.41
CA GLY A 105 14.14 -7.12 -1.10
C GLY A 105 13.41 -7.76 0.09
N CYS A 106 12.20 -7.28 0.42
CA CYS A 106 11.39 -7.81 1.51
C CYS A 106 10.46 -8.92 0.99
N PRO A 107 10.43 -10.11 1.60
CA PRO A 107 9.38 -11.09 1.35
C PRO A 107 8.02 -10.50 1.75
N CYS A 108 7.13 -10.30 0.77
CA CYS A 108 5.88 -9.59 0.99
C CYS A 108 4.70 -10.39 0.45
N THR A 109 3.72 -10.66 1.32
CA THR A 109 2.46 -11.34 0.96
C THR A 109 1.29 -10.39 1.19
N SER A 110 0.51 -10.14 0.15
CA SER A 110 -0.73 -9.38 0.26
C SER A 110 -1.90 -10.32 0.49
N LEU A 111 -2.61 -10.13 1.61
CA LEU A 111 -3.87 -10.82 1.93
C LEU A 111 -5.06 -10.22 1.17
N GLY A 112 -4.86 -9.07 0.52
CA GLY A 112 -5.89 -8.35 -0.22
C GLY A 112 -6.67 -7.39 0.66
N VAL A 113 -7.90 -7.10 0.23
CA VAL A 113 -8.76 -6.09 0.84
C VAL A 113 -9.80 -6.72 1.74
N ARG A 114 -10.37 -5.93 2.65
CA ARG A 114 -11.50 -6.28 3.51
C ARG A 114 -11.24 -7.50 4.40
N VAL A 115 -10.05 -7.55 5.01
CA VAL A 115 -9.64 -8.67 5.85
C VAL A 115 -10.04 -8.40 7.31
N PRO A 116 -10.80 -9.30 7.97
CA PRO A 116 -11.09 -9.20 9.40
C PRO A 116 -9.81 -9.10 10.24
N VAL A 117 -9.80 -8.22 11.24
CA VAL A 117 -8.63 -8.00 12.11
C VAL A 117 -8.10 -9.32 12.71
N GLN A 118 -9.01 -10.18 13.18
CA GLN A 118 -8.68 -11.52 13.69
C GLN A 118 -7.96 -12.41 12.66
N GLN A 119 -8.34 -12.30 11.39
CA GLN A 119 -7.70 -13.06 10.31
C GLN A 119 -6.32 -12.48 9.97
N ILE A 120 -6.13 -11.16 10.11
CA ILE A 120 -4.80 -10.54 10.01
C ILE A 120 -3.89 -11.08 11.12
N VAL A 121 -4.38 -11.14 12.36
CA VAL A 121 -3.62 -11.69 13.51
C VAL A 121 -3.23 -13.16 13.26
N ALA A 122 -4.19 -13.99 12.86
CA ALA A 122 -3.94 -15.40 12.54
C ALA A 122 -2.89 -15.55 11.41
N ALA A 123 -3.00 -14.71 10.37
CA ALA A 123 -2.06 -14.71 9.26
C ALA A 123 -0.65 -14.27 9.71
N VAL A 124 -0.51 -13.28 10.60
CA VAL A 124 0.80 -12.87 11.13
C VAL A 124 1.52 -14.06 11.76
N SER A 125 0.82 -14.86 12.56
CA SER A 125 1.39 -16.07 13.15
C SER A 125 1.73 -17.12 12.08
N ALA A 126 0.82 -17.41 11.16
CA ALA A 126 1.00 -18.44 10.14
C ALA A 126 2.16 -18.15 9.17
N PHE A 127 2.28 -16.90 8.72
CA PHE A 127 3.35 -16.46 7.82
C PHE A 127 4.63 -16.04 8.56
N ARG A 128 4.61 -16.04 9.89
CA ARG A 128 5.70 -15.59 10.77
C ARG A 128 6.17 -14.19 10.34
N ALA A 129 5.20 -13.29 10.20
CA ALA A 129 5.41 -11.95 9.70
C ALA A 129 6.11 -11.09 10.75
N ASP A 130 7.10 -10.33 10.30
CA ASP A 130 7.82 -9.36 11.14
C ASP A 130 7.10 -8.00 11.16
N ALA A 131 6.30 -7.72 10.12
CA ALA A 131 5.53 -6.49 9.99
C ALA A 131 4.18 -6.71 9.30
N VAL A 132 3.21 -5.85 9.62
CA VAL A 132 1.94 -5.72 8.91
C VAL A 132 1.82 -4.30 8.36
N GLY A 133 1.64 -4.18 7.04
CA GLY A 133 1.31 -2.95 6.37
C GLY A 133 -0.18 -2.85 6.08
N LEU A 134 -0.79 -1.74 6.50
CA LEU A 134 -2.20 -1.44 6.33
C LEU A 134 -2.37 -0.17 5.49
N SER A 135 -3.31 -0.20 4.57
CA SER A 135 -3.67 0.95 3.75
C SER A 135 -5.09 1.42 4.06
N PHE A 136 -5.23 2.73 4.26
CA PHE A 136 -6.49 3.39 4.60
C PHE A 136 -6.74 4.57 3.67
N THR A 137 -7.91 4.64 3.07
CA THR A 137 -8.34 5.81 2.30
C THR A 137 -9.09 6.81 3.17
N ALA A 138 -9.26 8.02 2.65
CA ALA A 138 -10.10 9.05 3.29
C ALA A 138 -11.60 8.68 3.36
N SER A 139 -12.04 7.64 2.63
CA SER A 139 -13.44 7.20 2.63
C SER A 139 -13.83 6.40 3.88
N LEU A 140 -12.85 5.82 4.58
CA LEU A 140 -13.10 4.98 5.74
C LEU A 140 -13.42 5.81 6.98
N ASN A 141 -14.42 5.37 7.75
CA ASN A 141 -14.78 6.00 9.01
C ASN A 141 -13.57 6.04 9.97
N PRO A 142 -13.16 7.23 10.46
CA PRO A 142 -12.04 7.38 11.41
C PRO A 142 -12.13 6.47 12.64
N ALA A 143 -13.34 6.23 13.16
CA ALA A 143 -13.55 5.36 14.31
C ALA A 143 -13.29 3.88 13.99
N HIS A 144 -13.46 3.44 12.75
CA HIS A 144 -13.12 2.07 12.33
C HIS A 144 -11.61 1.92 12.19
N VAL A 145 -10.92 2.92 11.65
CA VAL A 145 -9.45 2.95 11.57
C VAL A 145 -8.85 2.81 12.98
N LEU A 146 -9.22 3.69 13.91
CA LEU A 146 -8.62 3.74 15.24
C LEU A 146 -8.92 2.47 16.04
N ARG A 147 -10.19 2.06 16.12
CA ARG A 147 -10.56 0.84 16.86
C ARG A 147 -9.89 -0.41 16.28
N GLY A 148 -9.83 -0.54 14.96
CA GLY A 148 -9.17 -1.67 14.33
C GLY A 148 -7.66 -1.69 14.58
N LEU A 149 -7.00 -0.53 14.58
CA LEU A 149 -5.57 -0.41 14.88
C LEU A 149 -5.26 -0.72 16.36
N GLU A 150 -6.08 -0.21 17.28
CA GLU A 150 -5.97 -0.50 18.71
C GLU A 150 -6.17 -2.00 18.98
N GLN A 151 -7.20 -2.59 18.38
CA GLN A 151 -7.46 -4.02 18.48
C GLN A 151 -6.29 -4.83 17.94
N LEU A 152 -5.86 -4.56 16.70
CA LEU A 152 -4.75 -5.27 16.07
C LEU A 152 -3.48 -5.19 16.93
N ARG A 153 -3.17 -4.00 17.45
CA ARG A 153 -2.00 -3.81 18.30
C ARG A 153 -2.09 -4.60 19.60
N GLY A 154 -3.27 -4.64 20.23
CA GLY A 154 -3.51 -5.38 21.47
C GLY A 154 -3.37 -6.90 21.32
N GLU A 155 -3.62 -7.43 20.12
CA GLU A 155 -3.56 -8.86 19.82
C GLU A 155 -2.21 -9.33 19.26
N LEU A 156 -1.46 -8.43 18.61
CA LEU A 156 -0.14 -8.75 18.06
C LEU A 156 0.98 -8.61 19.09
N ALA A 157 1.96 -9.52 19.03
CA ALA A 157 3.17 -9.44 19.85
C ALA A 157 3.93 -8.11 19.64
N PRO A 158 4.53 -7.49 20.68
CA PRO A 158 5.13 -6.16 20.58
C PRO A 158 6.23 -6.00 19.53
N HIS A 159 6.91 -7.08 19.16
CA HIS A 159 7.97 -7.07 18.16
C HIS A 159 7.45 -7.01 16.71
N VAL A 160 6.18 -7.35 16.47
CA VAL A 160 5.59 -7.23 15.14
C VAL A 160 5.29 -5.77 14.86
N ALA A 161 5.96 -5.20 13.86
CA ALA A 161 5.74 -3.82 13.46
C ALA A 161 4.36 -3.65 12.79
N ILE A 162 3.69 -2.53 13.06
CA ILE A 162 2.44 -2.16 12.38
C ILE A 162 2.69 -0.85 11.65
N TRP A 163 2.57 -0.89 10.32
CA TRP A 163 2.73 0.27 9.45
C TRP A 163 1.36 0.67 8.90
N ALA A 164 0.88 1.85 9.26
CA ALA A 164 -0.42 2.36 8.81
C ALA A 164 -0.20 3.55 7.87
N GLY A 165 -0.59 3.40 6.60
CA GLY A 165 -0.46 4.45 5.59
C GLY A 165 -1.71 4.65 4.76
N GLY A 166 -1.60 5.49 3.75
CA GLY A 166 -2.70 5.88 2.87
C GLY A 166 -3.19 7.30 3.13
N SER A 167 -4.33 7.66 2.56
CA SER A 167 -4.85 9.04 2.56
C SER A 167 -5.79 9.37 3.71
N SER A 168 -6.02 8.44 4.65
CA SER A 168 -6.92 8.70 5.79
C SER A 168 -6.35 9.77 6.73
N PRO A 169 -7.03 10.92 6.90
CA PRO A 169 -6.49 12.04 7.68
C PRO A 169 -6.42 11.75 9.19
N VAL A 170 -7.13 10.73 9.67
CA VAL A 170 -7.12 10.33 11.08
C VAL A 170 -5.73 9.87 11.52
N LEU A 171 -4.96 9.23 10.63
CA LEU A 171 -3.62 8.71 10.93
C LEU A 171 -2.61 9.82 11.28
N ALA A 172 -2.79 11.01 10.69
CA ALA A 172 -1.97 12.18 11.00
C ALA A 172 -2.41 12.88 12.30
N ARG A 173 -3.70 12.79 12.65
CA ARG A 173 -4.30 13.50 13.79
C ARG A 173 -4.22 12.71 15.09
N HIS A 174 -4.21 11.39 15.01
CA HIS A 174 -4.27 10.49 16.17
C HIS A 174 -3.20 9.42 16.08
N ARG A 175 -2.43 9.27 17.16
CA ARG A 175 -1.42 8.24 17.29
C ARG A 175 -1.95 7.07 18.11
N VAL A 176 -1.85 5.87 17.56
CA VAL A 176 -2.06 4.62 18.29
C VAL A 176 -0.68 4.12 18.74
N ALA A 177 -0.51 3.84 20.04
CA ALA A 177 0.76 3.38 20.58
C ALA A 177 1.21 2.08 19.88
N GLY A 178 2.50 1.97 19.52
CA GLY A 178 3.04 0.80 18.84
C GLY A 178 2.58 0.61 17.38
N VAL A 179 1.95 1.63 16.78
CA VAL A 179 1.65 1.73 15.35
C VAL A 179 2.45 2.88 14.75
N GLN A 180 3.18 2.60 13.66
CA GLN A 180 3.95 3.58 12.93
C GLN A 180 3.12 4.14 11.78
N HIS A 181 2.85 5.45 11.81
CA HIS A 181 2.20 6.15 10.72
C HIS A 181 3.18 6.34 9.56
N MET A 182 2.71 6.07 8.33
CA MET A 182 3.43 6.23 7.06
C MET A 182 2.72 7.29 6.20
N PRO A 183 3.06 8.59 6.37
CA PRO A 183 2.47 9.68 5.58
C PRO A 183 2.66 9.51 4.07
N HIS A 184 3.78 8.92 3.65
CA HIS A 184 4.11 8.68 2.27
C HIS A 184 4.55 7.24 2.05
N ILE A 185 4.25 6.69 0.87
CA ILE A 185 4.65 5.32 0.51
C ILE A 185 6.18 5.14 0.50
N ARG A 186 6.93 6.22 0.28
CA ARG A 186 8.40 6.24 0.35
C ARG A 186 8.93 5.95 1.76
N ASP A 187 8.12 6.16 2.79
CA ASP A 187 8.51 5.96 4.19
C ASP A 187 8.66 4.46 4.55
N LEU A 188 8.23 3.56 3.67
CA LEU A 188 8.53 2.13 3.77
C LEU A 188 10.03 1.84 3.70
N GLN A 189 10.80 2.58 2.88
CA GLN A 189 12.23 2.38 2.74
C GLN A 189 13.01 2.62 4.06
N PRO A 190 12.86 3.78 4.73
CA PRO A 190 13.51 3.98 6.03
C PRO A 190 12.97 3.03 7.11
N ALA A 191 11.69 2.63 7.08
CA ALA A 191 11.16 1.64 8.02
C ALA A 191 11.84 0.26 7.88
N VAL A 192 12.06 -0.20 6.65
CA VAL A 192 12.80 -1.43 6.36
C VAL A 192 14.27 -1.31 6.81
N ALA A 193 14.91 -0.17 6.55
CA ALA A 193 16.28 0.08 6.99
C ALA A 193 16.42 0.06 8.52
N GLN A 194 15.47 0.67 9.23
CA GLN A 194 15.41 0.64 10.69
C GLN A 194 15.28 -0.79 11.21
N TRP A 195 14.36 -1.59 10.65
CA TRP A 195 14.18 -2.99 11.03
C TRP A 195 15.47 -3.80 10.86
N ARG A 196 16.20 -3.61 9.75
CA ARG A 196 17.49 -4.25 9.51
C ARG A 196 18.52 -3.88 10.59
N GLY A 197 18.58 -2.60 10.97
CA GLY A 197 19.47 -2.12 12.02
C GLY A 197 19.16 -2.77 13.38
N THR A 198 17.89 -2.86 13.76
CA THR A 198 17.49 -3.52 15.01
C THR A 198 17.85 -5.00 15.03
N ARG A 199 17.66 -5.71 13.91
CA ARG A 199 18.02 -7.13 13.80
C ARG A 199 19.53 -7.36 13.86
N ALA A 200 20.33 -6.49 13.23
CA ALA A 200 21.78 -6.58 13.29
C ALA A 200 22.33 -6.34 14.70
N ALA A 201 21.66 -5.52 15.53
CA ALA A 201 22.04 -5.31 16.92
C ALA A 201 21.69 -6.48 17.86
N LEU A 202 20.82 -7.40 17.43
CA LEU A 202 20.39 -8.58 18.19
C LEU A 202 21.11 -9.87 17.77
N ALA A 203 21.92 -9.83 16.72
CA ALA A 203 22.67 -10.95 16.16
C ALA A 203 24.15 -10.88 16.59
#